data_AF-A0A258AMB8-F1
#
_entry.id   AF-A0A258AMB8-F1
#
_cell.length_a   1.000
_cell.length_b   1.000
_cell.length_c   1.000
_cell.angle_alpha   90.00
_cell.angle_beta   90.00
_cell.angle_gamma   90.00
#
_symmetry.space_group_name_H-M   'P 1'
#
loop_
_entity.id
_entity.type
_entity.pdbx_description
1 polymer ?
#
loop_
_entity_poly.entity_id
_entity_poly.type
_entity_poly.pdbx_seq_one_letter_code
_entity_poly.pdbx_strand_id
1 'polypeptide(L)'
;PGLAPDGNFVLGEFTVRADPMDAKRSKRGGEAQVLKNPKADFEQDKFAVTEALKKGNRDRGWAVSPQGGFRHEATFEFTKPIGHEGGSQFTIQMTSNFQNGKYNPGRFRLWVTTNPTVRFGVPAAVAAALKAAKRTPEQNALLTQHFLNQFKDYQAQKKVLATARRPLPVDAQLVALETKHTDSQKPISIDPKLVQLRRDAGLSQTQLGNKRLTAAQDLAWALINSPAFLFNH
;
A
#
# COMPACT_ATOMS: atom_id res chain seq x y z
N PRO A 1 -11.18 1.90 10.16
CA PRO A 1 -11.91 2.73 9.18
C PRO A 1 -10.91 3.59 8.39
N GLY A 2 -11.38 4.50 7.53
CA GLY A 2 -10.72 4.87 6.28
C GLY A 2 -9.39 5.61 6.33
N LEU A 3 -8.85 5.83 5.12
CA LEU A 3 -7.57 6.49 4.89
C LEU A 3 -7.65 8.02 4.95
N ALA A 4 -8.86 8.59 5.03
CA ALA A 4 -9.02 10.04 5.18
C ALA A 4 -8.44 10.52 6.53
N PRO A 5 -7.98 11.78 6.65
CA PRO A 5 -7.36 12.30 7.88
C PRO A 5 -8.25 12.20 9.13
N ASP A 6 -9.56 12.36 8.96
CA ASP A 6 -10.60 12.21 9.99
C ASP A 6 -10.98 10.74 10.24
N GLY A 7 -10.38 9.80 9.51
CA GLY A 7 -10.67 8.37 9.58
C GLY A 7 -12.00 7.97 8.92
N ASN A 8 -12.63 8.86 8.17
CA ASN A 8 -13.83 8.54 7.38
C ASN A 8 -13.49 7.69 6.14
N PHE A 9 -14.49 7.00 5.60
CA PHE A 9 -14.44 6.34 4.31
C PHE A 9 -15.77 6.54 3.57
N VAL A 10 -15.80 6.28 2.27
CA VAL A 10 -17.03 6.18 1.48
C VAL A 10 -16.95 4.91 0.65
N LEU A 11 -17.72 3.89 1.04
CA LEU A 11 -17.87 2.65 0.27
C LEU A 11 -18.98 2.87 -0.76
N GLY A 12 -18.56 3.16 -2.00
CA GLY A 12 -19.48 3.50 -3.09
C GLY A 12 -20.28 2.31 -3.58
N GLU A 13 -19.63 1.16 -3.73
CA GLU A 13 -20.27 -0.07 -4.21
C GLU A 13 -19.62 -1.32 -3.57
N PHE A 14 -20.46 -2.27 -3.17
CA PHE A 14 -20.10 -3.56 -2.60
C PHE A 14 -20.81 -4.67 -3.36
N THR A 15 -20.07 -5.43 -4.15
CA THR A 15 -20.64 -6.55 -4.92
C THR A 15 -19.95 -7.86 -4.58
N VAL A 16 -20.73 -8.94 -4.65
CA VAL A 16 -20.25 -10.29 -4.42
C VAL A 16 -20.60 -11.15 -5.62
N ARG A 17 -19.64 -11.96 -6.02
CA ARG A 17 -19.84 -13.05 -6.98
C ARG A 17 -19.43 -14.36 -6.32
N ALA A 18 -19.99 -15.47 -6.76
CA ALA A 18 -19.68 -16.78 -6.23
C ALA A 18 -19.68 -17.84 -7.34
N ASP A 19 -18.79 -18.81 -7.23
CA ASP A 19 -18.70 -20.02 -8.07
C ASP A 19 -18.39 -21.24 -7.18
N PRO A 20 -18.56 -22.47 -7.68
CA PRO A 20 -17.95 -23.65 -7.08
C PRO A 20 -16.43 -23.49 -6.95
N MET A 21 -15.85 -24.03 -5.87
CA MET A 21 -14.41 -23.92 -5.60
C MET A 21 -13.55 -24.60 -6.68
N ASP A 22 -14.06 -25.64 -7.32
CA ASP A 22 -13.38 -26.45 -8.33
C ASP A 22 -13.71 -26.02 -9.77
N ALA A 23 -14.38 -24.88 -9.95
CA ALA A 23 -14.81 -24.39 -11.25
C ALA A 23 -13.61 -24.20 -12.21
N LYS A 24 -13.48 -25.11 -13.20
CA LYS A 24 -12.38 -25.11 -14.18
C LYS A 24 -12.31 -23.85 -15.05
N ARG A 25 -13.39 -23.06 -15.11
CA ARG A 25 -13.44 -21.73 -15.75
C ARG A 25 -14.44 -20.84 -15.01
N SER A 26 -13.94 -19.92 -14.19
CA SER A 26 -14.74 -18.81 -13.67
C SER A 26 -14.82 -17.70 -14.72
N LYS A 27 -16.02 -17.44 -15.27
CA LYS A 27 -16.24 -16.27 -16.14
C LYS A 27 -16.45 -15.02 -15.28
N ARG A 28 -15.56 -14.04 -15.40
CA ARG A 28 -15.61 -12.77 -14.65
C ARG A 28 -15.60 -12.95 -13.11
N GLY A 29 -14.96 -14.02 -12.63
CA GLY A 29 -14.76 -14.25 -11.20
C GLY A 29 -15.99 -14.67 -10.40
N GLY A 30 -17.01 -15.28 -11.01
CA GLY A 30 -18.20 -15.77 -10.28
C GLY A 30 -19.51 -15.57 -11.03
N GLU A 31 -20.59 -16.23 -10.64
CA GLU A 31 -21.96 -15.74 -10.86
C GLU A 31 -22.24 -14.55 -9.93
N ALA A 32 -22.89 -13.50 -10.44
CA ALA A 32 -23.24 -12.32 -9.64
C ALA A 32 -24.31 -12.66 -8.59
N GLN A 33 -24.03 -12.36 -7.33
CA GLN A 33 -24.96 -12.59 -6.24
C GLN A 33 -25.70 -11.32 -5.86
N VAL A 34 -27.00 -11.45 -5.57
CA VAL A 34 -27.83 -10.32 -5.16
C VAL A 34 -27.83 -10.22 -3.63
N LEU A 35 -27.42 -9.06 -3.14
CA LEU A 35 -27.45 -8.72 -1.72
C LEU A 35 -28.72 -7.92 -1.38
N LYS A 36 -29.22 -8.09 -0.17
CA LYS A 36 -30.39 -7.40 0.39
C LYS A 36 -30.15 -7.06 1.87
N ASN A 37 -31.10 -6.31 2.43
CA ASN A 37 -31.17 -5.97 3.85
C ASN A 37 -29.85 -5.41 4.42
N PRO A 38 -29.22 -4.41 3.77
CA PRO A 38 -27.97 -3.89 4.27
C PRO A 38 -28.23 -3.14 5.58
N LYS A 39 -27.38 -3.37 6.58
CA LYS A 39 -27.44 -2.68 7.88
C LYS A 39 -26.04 -2.24 8.25
N ALA A 40 -25.92 -1.08 8.88
CA ALA A 40 -24.67 -0.59 9.44
C ALA A 40 -24.86 -0.20 10.92
N ASP A 41 -23.79 -0.26 11.69
CA ASP A 41 -23.79 0.23 13.07
C ASP A 41 -23.90 1.76 13.17
N PHE A 42 -23.48 2.46 12.11
CA PHE A 42 -23.58 3.90 11.96
C PHE A 42 -23.66 4.29 10.48
N GLU A 43 -24.42 5.35 10.20
CA GLU A 43 -24.59 5.92 8.87
C GLU A 43 -24.46 7.44 8.95
N GLN A 44 -23.55 8.01 8.17
CA GLN A 44 -23.48 9.45 7.96
C GLN A 44 -24.75 9.92 7.22
N ASP A 45 -25.25 11.12 7.55
CA ASP A 45 -26.38 11.75 6.85
C ASP A 45 -26.18 11.72 5.32
N LYS A 46 -27.16 11.20 4.58
CA LYS A 46 -27.17 11.02 3.11
C LYS A 46 -26.14 10.03 2.55
N PHE A 47 -25.45 9.28 3.40
CA PHE A 47 -24.48 8.23 3.05
C PHE A 47 -24.82 6.91 3.75
N ALA A 48 -26.10 6.50 3.61
CA ALA A 48 -26.63 5.27 4.17
C ALA A 48 -25.99 4.02 3.54
N VAL A 49 -25.99 2.91 4.27
CA VAL A 49 -25.38 1.65 3.80
C VAL A 49 -26.02 1.11 2.53
N THR A 50 -27.30 1.44 2.30
CA THR A 50 -28.04 1.09 1.09
C THR A 50 -27.41 1.65 -0.18
N GLU A 51 -26.71 2.78 -0.10
CA GLU A 51 -26.00 3.34 -1.24
C GLU A 51 -24.93 2.37 -1.76
N ALA A 52 -24.27 1.61 -0.89
CA ALA A 52 -23.24 0.64 -1.29
C ALA A 52 -23.77 -0.52 -2.17
N LEU A 53 -25.10 -0.70 -2.29
CA LEU A 53 -25.68 -1.69 -3.21
C LEU A 53 -26.00 -1.11 -4.60
N LYS A 54 -25.85 0.21 -4.81
CA LYS A 54 -26.10 0.85 -6.10
C LYS A 54 -24.85 0.80 -6.97
N LYS A 55 -25.05 0.54 -8.26
CA LYS A 55 -23.96 0.43 -9.23
C LYS A 55 -23.46 1.80 -9.68
N GLY A 56 -22.13 1.94 -9.80
CA GLY A 56 -21.52 3.10 -10.44
C GLY A 56 -21.56 4.37 -9.61
N ASN A 57 -21.71 4.26 -8.29
CA ASN A 57 -21.68 5.41 -7.40
C ASN A 57 -20.33 6.14 -7.45
N ARG A 58 -20.38 7.44 -7.78
CA ARG A 58 -19.21 8.35 -7.75
C ARG A 58 -19.29 9.36 -6.61
N ASP A 59 -20.50 9.77 -6.23
CA ASP A 59 -20.73 10.85 -5.26
C ASP A 59 -21.50 10.40 -4.00
N ARG A 60 -21.83 9.11 -3.91
CA ARG A 60 -22.58 8.48 -2.82
C ARG A 60 -21.92 7.16 -2.40
N GLY A 61 -22.34 6.64 -1.26
CA GLY A 61 -21.86 5.40 -0.68
C GLY A 61 -22.17 5.33 0.81
N TRP A 62 -21.76 4.24 1.46
CA TRP A 62 -21.79 4.15 2.91
C TRP A 62 -20.62 4.93 3.51
N ALA A 63 -20.90 5.86 4.43
CA ALA A 63 -19.88 6.64 5.11
C ALA A 63 -20.15 6.76 6.62
N VAL A 64 -19.11 7.13 7.37
CA VAL A 64 -19.14 7.08 8.84
C VAL A 64 -18.75 8.40 9.51
N SER A 65 -18.68 9.53 8.81
CA SER A 65 -18.41 10.81 9.46
C SER A 65 -19.59 11.23 10.37
N PRO A 66 -19.32 11.81 11.57
CA PRO A 66 -18.03 12.17 12.16
C PRO A 66 -17.44 11.08 13.08
N GLN A 67 -17.91 9.84 12.95
CA GLN A 67 -17.47 8.67 13.71
C GLN A 67 -16.25 7.97 13.09
N GLY A 68 -15.41 8.71 12.36
CA GLY A 68 -14.17 8.15 11.81
C GLY A 68 -13.16 7.70 12.89
N GLY A 69 -12.22 6.85 12.48
CA GLY A 69 -11.05 6.48 13.30
C GLY A 69 -11.17 5.23 14.20
N PHE A 70 -12.35 4.62 14.35
CA PHE A 70 -12.53 3.35 15.08
C PHE A 70 -13.35 2.30 14.29
N ARG A 71 -13.52 1.10 14.86
CA ARG A 71 -14.18 -0.03 14.19
C ARG A 71 -15.65 0.32 13.85
N HIS A 72 -16.01 0.11 12.59
CA HIS A 72 -17.39 0.08 12.10
C HIS A 72 -17.70 -1.25 11.43
N GLU A 73 -18.97 -1.63 11.42
CA GLU A 73 -19.45 -2.86 10.83
C GLU A 73 -20.72 -2.64 9.99
N ALA A 74 -20.80 -3.36 8.88
CA ALA A 74 -22.00 -3.49 8.08
C ALA A 74 -22.27 -4.96 7.74
N THR A 75 -23.55 -5.31 7.62
CA THR A 75 -24.01 -6.65 7.25
C THR A 75 -24.83 -6.59 5.98
N PHE A 76 -24.69 -7.62 5.15
CA PHE A 76 -25.46 -7.82 3.94
C PHE A 76 -25.97 -9.26 3.92
N GLU A 77 -27.19 -9.46 3.46
CA GLU A 77 -27.79 -10.79 3.32
C GLU A 77 -27.84 -11.18 1.85
N PHE A 78 -27.52 -12.43 1.52
CA PHE A 78 -27.82 -12.95 0.18
C PHE A 78 -29.33 -13.14 0.03
N THR A 79 -29.86 -12.91 -1.17
CA THR A 79 -31.28 -13.21 -1.47
C THR A 79 -31.59 -14.69 -1.30
N LYS A 80 -30.63 -15.56 -1.62
CA LYS A 80 -30.66 -17.03 -1.45
C LYS A 80 -29.35 -17.49 -0.79
N PRO A 81 -29.37 -18.54 0.06
CA PRO A 81 -28.15 -19.15 0.57
C PRO A 81 -27.23 -19.59 -0.58
N ILE A 82 -25.93 -19.35 -0.44
CA ILE A 82 -24.93 -19.73 -1.43
C ILE A 82 -24.22 -20.99 -0.95
N GLY A 83 -24.23 -22.03 -1.78
CA GLY A 83 -23.55 -23.29 -1.51
C GLY A 83 -23.37 -24.08 -2.80
N HIS A 84 -22.20 -24.69 -2.94
CA HIS A 84 -21.85 -25.57 -4.04
C HIS A 84 -21.24 -26.85 -3.45
N GLU A 85 -21.45 -27.97 -4.12
CA GLU A 85 -20.76 -29.22 -3.79
C GLU A 85 -19.24 -28.99 -3.90
N GLY A 86 -18.47 -29.45 -2.91
CA GLY A 86 -17.03 -29.20 -2.85
C GLY A 86 -16.62 -27.80 -2.35
N GLY A 87 -17.57 -26.93 -2.00
CA GLY A 87 -17.31 -25.60 -1.43
C GLY A 87 -17.48 -24.46 -2.43
N SER A 88 -17.52 -23.22 -1.93
CA SER A 88 -17.78 -22.03 -2.75
C SER A 88 -16.62 -21.04 -2.68
N GLN A 89 -16.22 -20.51 -3.83
CA GLN A 89 -15.30 -19.38 -3.93
C GLN A 89 -16.11 -18.09 -4.02
N PHE A 90 -15.81 -17.12 -3.15
CA PHE A 90 -16.39 -15.78 -3.19
C PHE A 90 -15.41 -14.76 -3.77
N THR A 91 -15.87 -13.97 -4.73
CA THR A 91 -15.16 -12.80 -5.25
C THR A 91 -15.89 -11.56 -4.77
N ILE A 92 -15.19 -10.74 -4.01
CA ILE A 92 -15.76 -9.55 -3.36
C ILE A 92 -15.11 -8.32 -3.97
N GLN A 93 -15.92 -7.45 -4.56
CA GLN A 93 -15.46 -6.19 -5.12
C GLN A 93 -16.00 -5.04 -4.27
N MET A 94 -15.08 -4.25 -3.72
CA MET A 94 -15.35 -3.03 -2.98
C MET A 94 -14.85 -1.85 -3.82
N THR A 95 -15.72 -0.92 -4.17
CA THR A 95 -15.37 0.25 -4.98
C THR A 95 -15.61 1.52 -4.18
N SER A 96 -14.60 2.38 -4.15
CA SER A 96 -14.59 3.64 -3.40
C SER A 96 -14.01 4.74 -4.29
N ASN A 97 -14.84 5.25 -5.21
CA ASN A 97 -14.42 6.28 -6.17
C ASN A 97 -14.70 7.71 -5.68
N PHE A 98 -15.33 7.85 -4.51
CA PHE A 98 -15.72 9.15 -3.97
C PHE A 98 -14.53 10.10 -3.85
N GLN A 99 -14.66 11.29 -4.44
CA GLN A 99 -13.61 12.30 -4.55
C GLN A 99 -12.26 11.70 -4.99
N ASN A 100 -12.27 10.97 -6.12
CA ASN A 100 -11.09 10.35 -6.73
C ASN A 100 -10.35 9.38 -5.79
N GLY A 101 -11.10 8.62 -4.97
CA GLY A 101 -10.53 7.60 -4.09
C GLY A 101 -9.91 8.14 -2.79
N LYS A 102 -10.13 9.41 -2.45
CA LYS A 102 -9.63 10.01 -1.20
C LYS A 102 -10.16 9.31 0.06
N TYR A 103 -11.35 8.72 -0.02
CA TYR A 103 -12.07 8.14 1.12
C TYR A 103 -12.12 6.60 1.06
N ASN A 104 -11.00 5.96 0.74
CA ASN A 104 -10.91 4.52 0.72
C ASN A 104 -10.97 3.90 2.14
N PRO A 105 -11.63 2.74 2.30
CA PRO A 105 -11.49 1.91 3.51
C PRO A 105 -10.02 1.55 3.75
N GLY A 106 -9.55 1.69 5.00
CA GLY A 106 -8.15 1.44 5.35
C GLY A 106 -7.89 -0.02 5.76
N ARG A 107 -8.31 -0.37 6.98
CA ARG A 107 -8.21 -1.73 7.53
C ARG A 107 -9.60 -2.31 7.70
N PHE A 108 -9.89 -3.38 6.98
CA PHE A 108 -11.18 -4.07 7.02
C PHE A 108 -11.00 -5.58 7.19
N ARG A 109 -12.10 -6.24 7.54
CA ARG A 109 -12.20 -7.70 7.62
C ARG A 109 -13.55 -8.11 7.05
N LEU A 110 -13.58 -9.21 6.32
CA LEU A 110 -14.79 -9.79 5.77
C LEU A 110 -15.08 -11.09 6.51
N TRP A 111 -16.36 -11.31 6.79
CA TRP A 111 -16.86 -12.52 7.43
C TRP A 111 -18.06 -13.03 6.62
N VAL A 112 -18.24 -14.34 6.62
CA VAL A 112 -19.40 -15.01 6.04
C VAL A 112 -19.97 -15.98 7.07
N THR A 113 -21.28 -16.21 7.02
CA THR A 113 -21.96 -17.11 7.96
C THR A 113 -23.07 -17.87 7.25
N THR A 114 -23.35 -19.08 7.73
CA THR A 114 -24.51 -19.89 7.33
C THR A 114 -25.71 -19.66 8.24
N ASN A 115 -25.59 -18.80 9.26
CA ASN A 115 -26.72 -18.47 10.13
C ASN A 115 -27.80 -17.74 9.31
N PRO A 116 -29.06 -18.21 9.33
CA PRO A 116 -30.14 -17.60 8.54
C PRO A 116 -30.47 -16.17 8.98
N THR A 117 -30.06 -15.75 10.19
CA THR A 117 -30.18 -14.35 10.60
C THR A 117 -28.81 -13.70 10.75
N VAL A 118 -28.51 -12.76 9.86
CA VAL A 118 -27.30 -11.94 9.97
C VAL A 118 -27.58 -10.79 10.94
N ARG A 119 -26.84 -10.73 12.04
CA ARG A 119 -26.96 -9.69 13.06
C ARG A 119 -25.58 -9.22 13.48
N PHE A 120 -25.48 -7.97 13.93
CA PHE A 120 -24.31 -7.53 14.67
C PHE A 120 -24.16 -8.42 15.90
N GLY A 121 -22.95 -8.93 16.09
CA GLY A 121 -22.64 -9.89 17.13
C GLY A 121 -21.33 -9.58 17.80
N VAL A 122 -21.15 -10.18 18.97
CA VAL A 122 -19.86 -10.21 19.66
C VAL A 122 -19.29 -11.62 19.55
N PRO A 123 -17.96 -11.79 19.63
CA PRO A 123 -17.35 -13.12 19.70
C PRO A 123 -17.98 -13.97 20.82
N ALA A 124 -18.09 -15.29 20.60
CA ALA A 124 -18.77 -16.20 21.53
C ALA A 124 -18.23 -16.09 22.97
N ALA A 125 -16.90 -15.94 23.12
CA ALA A 125 -16.26 -15.74 24.42
C ALA A 125 -16.69 -14.43 25.11
N VAL A 126 -16.88 -13.34 24.36
CA VAL A 126 -17.38 -12.05 24.89
C VAL A 126 -18.83 -12.21 25.32
N ALA A 127 -19.68 -12.86 24.52
CA ALA A 127 -21.06 -13.13 24.89
C ALA A 127 -21.17 -14.01 26.15
N ALA A 128 -20.34 -15.04 26.26
CA ALA A 128 -20.28 -15.90 27.44
C ALA A 128 -19.82 -15.13 28.68
N ALA A 129 -18.77 -14.31 28.56
CA ALA A 129 -18.29 -13.45 29.64
C ALA A 129 -19.34 -12.42 30.09
N LEU A 130 -20.14 -11.87 29.17
CA LEU A 130 -21.26 -10.99 29.51
C LEU A 130 -22.34 -11.70 30.31
N LYS A 131 -22.65 -12.96 29.98
CA LYS A 131 -23.70 -13.76 30.63
C LYS A 131 -23.28 -14.41 31.96
N ALA A 132 -21.99 -14.44 32.27
CA ALA A 132 -21.49 -15.04 33.51
C ALA A 132 -22.01 -14.29 34.75
N ALA A 133 -22.61 -15.02 35.70
CA ALA A 133 -23.16 -14.44 36.94
C ALA A 133 -22.08 -13.81 37.83
N LYS A 134 -20.89 -14.42 37.90
CA LYS A 134 -19.70 -13.86 38.53
C LYS A 134 -18.53 -13.95 37.55
N ARG A 135 -18.02 -12.79 37.13
CA ARG A 135 -16.98 -12.71 36.10
C ARG A 135 -15.59 -12.95 36.69
N THR A 136 -14.79 -13.77 36.01
CA THR A 136 -13.36 -13.96 36.36
C THR A 136 -12.53 -12.73 35.92
N PRO A 137 -11.30 -12.56 36.42
CA PRO A 137 -10.40 -11.51 35.96
C PRO A 137 -10.17 -11.53 34.44
N GLU A 138 -10.05 -12.72 33.85
CA GLU A 138 -9.85 -12.92 32.41
C GLU A 138 -11.08 -12.51 31.62
N GLN A 139 -12.28 -12.83 32.11
CA GLN A 139 -13.53 -12.40 31.50
C GLN A 139 -13.67 -10.87 31.53
N ASN A 140 -13.35 -10.23 32.66
CA ASN A 140 -13.37 -8.77 32.77
C ASN A 140 -12.33 -8.12 31.84
N ALA A 141 -11.13 -8.67 31.74
CA ALA A 141 -10.11 -8.20 30.80
C ALA A 141 -10.58 -8.31 29.35
N LEU A 142 -11.21 -9.44 28.97
CA LEU A 142 -11.77 -9.66 27.64
C LEU A 142 -12.86 -8.63 27.30
N LEU A 143 -13.80 -8.40 28.22
CA LEU A 143 -14.87 -7.41 28.03
C LEU A 143 -14.31 -5.99 27.91
N THR A 144 -13.35 -5.64 28.77
CA THR A 144 -12.68 -4.35 28.75
C THR A 144 -11.97 -4.13 27.43
N GLN A 145 -11.19 -5.12 26.97
CA GLN A 145 -10.50 -5.04 25.67
C GLN A 145 -11.50 -4.90 24.52
N HIS A 146 -12.60 -5.67 24.53
CA HIS A 146 -13.63 -5.57 23.51
C HIS A 146 -14.25 -4.17 23.45
N PHE A 147 -14.62 -3.61 24.60
CA PHE A 147 -15.15 -2.26 24.72
C PHE A 147 -14.15 -1.20 24.25
N LEU A 148 -12.91 -1.22 24.74
CA LEU A 148 -11.88 -0.26 24.37
C LEU A 148 -11.59 -0.27 22.87
N ASN A 149 -11.68 -1.42 22.20
CA ASN A 149 -11.51 -1.52 20.75
C ASN A 149 -12.59 -0.81 19.94
N GLN A 150 -13.77 -0.56 20.53
CA GLN A 150 -14.89 0.14 19.90
C GLN A 150 -15.06 1.57 20.41
N PHE A 151 -14.53 1.88 21.58
CA PHE A 151 -14.72 3.18 22.21
C PHE A 151 -13.86 4.28 21.55
N LYS A 152 -14.53 5.27 20.95
CA LYS A 152 -13.91 6.35 20.16
C LYS A 152 -12.82 7.11 20.92
N ASP A 153 -13.10 7.56 22.13
CA ASP A 153 -12.18 8.44 22.87
C ASP A 153 -10.87 7.70 23.23
N TYR A 154 -10.98 6.42 23.59
CA TYR A 154 -9.80 5.59 23.82
C TYR A 154 -8.97 5.44 22.53
N GLN A 155 -9.61 5.21 21.38
CA GLN A 155 -8.88 5.13 20.10
C GLN A 155 -8.22 6.47 19.74
N ALA A 156 -8.88 7.60 19.99
CA ALA A 156 -8.34 8.94 19.77
C ALA A 156 -7.10 9.18 20.65
N GLN A 157 -7.19 8.93 21.96
CA GLN A 157 -6.06 9.06 22.88
C GLN A 157 -4.91 8.12 22.55
N LYS A 158 -5.21 6.87 22.16
CA LYS A 158 -4.21 5.90 21.70
C LYS A 158 -3.46 6.40 20.47
N LYS A 159 -4.14 7.05 19.52
CA LYS A 159 -3.51 7.69 18.35
C LYS A 159 -2.61 8.85 18.78
N VAL A 160 -3.06 9.71 19.69
CA VAL A 160 -2.25 10.82 20.23
C VAL A 160 -0.98 10.30 20.89
N LEU A 161 -1.10 9.30 21.77
CA LEU A 161 0.02 8.67 22.44
C LEU A 161 1.00 8.05 21.44
N ALA A 162 0.51 7.35 20.42
CA ALA A 162 1.35 6.76 19.38
C ALA A 162 2.12 7.82 18.59
N THR A 163 1.50 8.96 18.30
CA THR A 163 2.16 10.11 17.66
C THR A 163 3.22 10.73 18.57
N ALA A 164 2.92 10.93 19.85
CA ALA A 164 3.84 11.50 20.84
C ALA A 164 5.05 10.59 21.13
N ARG A 165 4.91 9.28 20.93
CA ARG A 165 6.00 8.28 21.08
C ARG A 165 6.89 8.14 19.84
N ARG A 166 6.60 8.84 18.73
CA ARG A 166 7.47 8.80 17.56
C ARG A 166 8.84 9.40 17.92
N PRO A 167 9.96 8.78 17.49
CA PRO A 167 11.27 9.40 17.65
C PRO A 167 11.26 10.81 17.07
N LEU A 168 11.93 11.73 17.75
CA LEU A 168 12.14 13.07 17.21
C LEU A 168 12.91 12.94 15.88
N PRO A 169 12.56 13.74 14.86
CA PRO A 169 13.38 13.82 13.66
C PRO A 169 14.80 14.26 14.03
N VAL A 170 15.79 13.78 13.27
CA VAL A 170 17.17 14.24 13.41
C VAL A 170 17.22 15.75 13.16
N ASP A 171 18.04 16.45 13.95
CA ASP A 171 18.20 17.89 13.83
C ASP A 171 18.62 18.29 12.40
N ALA A 172 17.96 19.30 11.83
CA ALA A 172 18.18 19.70 10.44
C ALA A 172 19.60 20.24 10.20
N GLN A 173 20.22 20.89 11.19
CA GLN A 173 21.62 21.32 11.10
C GLN A 173 22.57 20.13 11.16
N LEU A 174 22.27 19.13 12.00
CA LEU A 174 23.07 17.90 12.03
C LEU A 174 23.06 17.20 10.68
N VAL A 175 21.88 17.03 10.06
CA VAL A 175 21.77 16.45 8.70
C VAL A 175 22.57 17.28 7.68
N ALA A 176 22.50 18.60 7.75
CA ALA A 176 23.25 19.49 6.85
C ALA A 176 24.77 19.37 7.06
N LEU A 177 25.22 19.25 8.31
CA LEU A 177 26.62 19.07 8.67
C LEU A 177 27.15 17.70 8.23
N GLU A 178 26.39 16.63 8.45
CA GLU A 178 26.72 15.29 7.96
C GLU A 178 26.83 15.27 6.43
N THR A 179 25.86 15.87 5.74
CA THR A 179 25.88 15.99 4.27
C THR A 179 27.14 16.73 3.81
N LYS A 180 27.44 17.89 4.41
CA LYS A 180 28.63 18.68 4.09
C LYS A 180 29.92 17.92 4.40
N HIS A 181 29.96 17.17 5.49
CA HIS A 181 31.09 16.35 5.89
C HIS A 181 31.32 15.24 4.86
N THR A 182 30.28 14.50 4.48
CA THR A 182 30.35 13.47 3.42
C THR A 182 30.80 14.05 2.08
N ASP A 183 30.27 15.21 1.70
CA ASP A 183 30.70 15.90 0.48
C ASP A 183 32.17 16.32 0.53
N SER A 184 32.65 16.75 1.69
CA SER A 184 34.05 17.16 1.90
C SER A 184 35.02 15.97 1.95
N GLN A 185 34.53 14.77 2.26
CA GLN A 185 35.30 13.52 2.22
C GLN A 185 35.46 12.95 0.81
N LYS A 186 34.72 13.46 -0.18
CA LYS A 186 34.87 13.00 -1.56
C LYS A 186 36.30 13.27 -2.04
N PRO A 187 36.97 12.28 -2.66
CA PRO A 187 38.32 12.48 -3.18
C PRO A 187 38.36 13.67 -4.14
N ILE A 188 39.42 14.47 -4.03
CA ILE A 188 39.67 15.56 -4.98
C ILE A 188 39.86 14.93 -6.37
N SER A 189 38.86 15.11 -7.23
CA SER A 189 38.95 14.70 -8.62
C SER A 189 39.82 15.72 -9.36
N ILE A 190 40.94 15.27 -9.90
CA ILE A 190 41.79 16.10 -10.76
C ILE A 190 41.01 16.36 -12.05
N ASP A 191 41.03 17.60 -12.55
CA ASP A 191 40.42 17.98 -13.83
C ASP A 191 40.79 16.96 -14.92
N PRO A 192 39.80 16.31 -15.58
CA PRO A 192 40.04 15.34 -16.65
C PRO A 192 40.99 15.85 -17.74
N LYS A 193 40.93 17.15 -18.07
CA LYS A 193 41.83 17.77 -19.05
C LYS A 193 43.25 17.84 -18.54
N LEU A 194 43.46 18.14 -17.26
CA LEU A 194 44.78 18.12 -16.64
C LEU A 194 45.35 16.69 -16.57
N VAL A 195 44.51 15.69 -16.27
CA VAL A 195 44.90 14.28 -16.32
C VAL A 195 45.33 13.88 -17.74
N GLN A 196 44.58 14.32 -18.76
CA GLN A 196 44.93 14.08 -20.16
C GLN A 196 46.27 14.76 -20.53
N LEU A 197 46.42 16.06 -20.26
CA LEU A 197 47.64 16.80 -20.59
C LEU A 197 48.89 16.21 -19.91
N ARG A 198 48.77 15.73 -18.67
CA ARG A 198 49.88 15.03 -17.99
C ARG A 198 50.25 13.73 -18.69
N ARG A 199 49.27 12.95 -19.15
CA ARG A 199 49.51 11.74 -19.95
C ARG A 199 50.17 12.07 -21.29
N ASP A 200 49.65 13.06 -22.00
CA ASP A 200 50.17 13.49 -23.31
C ASP A 200 51.61 14.00 -23.21
N ALA A 201 51.91 14.79 -22.16
CA ALA A 201 53.28 15.25 -21.90
C ALA A 201 54.24 14.09 -21.60
N GLY A 202 53.82 13.08 -20.83
CA GLY A 202 54.63 11.88 -20.56
C GLY A 202 54.87 11.03 -21.82
N LEU A 203 53.85 10.89 -22.68
CA LEU A 203 53.99 10.24 -23.98
C LEU A 203 54.97 11.00 -24.87
N SER A 204 54.84 12.33 -24.94
CA SER A 204 55.74 13.19 -25.72
C SER A 204 57.20 13.08 -25.26
N GLN A 205 57.46 13.09 -23.95
CA GLN A 205 58.81 12.87 -23.41
C GLN A 205 59.38 11.51 -23.82
N THR A 206 58.55 10.45 -23.79
CA THR A 206 58.96 9.10 -24.19
C THR A 206 59.28 9.04 -25.70
N GLN A 207 58.48 9.71 -26.53
CA GLN A 207 58.72 9.82 -27.97
C GLN A 207 60.02 10.59 -28.28
N LEU A 208 60.28 11.68 -27.56
CA LEU A 208 61.51 12.45 -27.70
C LEU A 208 62.76 11.63 -27.35
N GLY A 209 62.67 10.74 -26.35
CA GLY A 209 63.74 9.80 -25.98
C GLY A 209 63.96 8.69 -27.01
N ASN A 210 62.90 8.26 -27.72
CA ASN A 210 62.92 7.11 -28.62
C ASN A 210 62.67 7.49 -30.10
N LYS A 211 63.33 8.54 -30.59
CA LYS A 211 63.08 9.14 -31.93
C LYS A 211 62.99 8.15 -33.08
N ARG A 212 63.85 7.12 -33.11
CA ARG A 212 63.84 6.10 -34.19
C ARG A 212 62.59 5.22 -34.13
N LEU A 213 62.19 4.81 -32.93
CA LEU A 213 60.97 4.03 -32.73
C LEU A 213 59.73 4.86 -33.09
N THR A 214 59.69 6.12 -32.66
CA THR A 214 58.59 7.03 -33.00
C THR A 214 58.50 7.26 -34.51
N ALA A 215 59.60 7.55 -35.19
CA ALA A 215 59.60 7.72 -36.65
C ALA A 215 59.15 6.44 -37.39
N ALA A 216 59.57 5.27 -36.92
CA ALA A 216 59.12 3.99 -37.49
C ALA A 216 57.61 3.76 -37.25
N GLN A 217 57.10 4.13 -36.07
CA GLN A 217 55.67 4.07 -35.74
C GLN A 217 54.85 5.04 -36.59
N ASP A 218 55.33 6.27 -36.81
CA ASP A 218 54.67 7.28 -37.64
C ASP A 218 54.61 6.85 -39.11
N LEU A 219 55.71 6.30 -39.63
CA LEU A 219 55.75 5.71 -40.98
C LEU A 219 54.78 4.53 -41.11
N ALA A 220 54.78 3.62 -40.13
CA ALA A 220 53.85 2.49 -40.11
C ALA A 220 52.40 2.96 -40.05
N TRP A 221 52.09 3.97 -39.24
CA TRP A 221 50.75 4.57 -39.16
C TRP A 221 50.33 5.20 -40.49
N ALA A 222 51.21 5.99 -41.12
CA ALA A 222 50.94 6.63 -42.41
C ALA A 222 50.70 5.59 -43.52
N LEU A 223 51.49 4.51 -43.53
CA LEU A 223 51.33 3.42 -44.49
C LEU A 223 50.01 2.67 -44.27
N ILE A 224 49.69 2.27 -43.03
CA ILE A 224 48.47 1.52 -42.71
C ILE A 224 47.20 2.33 -43.03
N ASN A 225 47.24 3.66 -42.89
CA ASN A 225 46.10 4.53 -43.21
C ASN A 225 46.11 5.05 -44.65
N SER A 226 47.05 4.62 -45.48
CA SER A 226 47.08 5.00 -46.89
C SER A 226 46.15 4.10 -47.73
N PRO A 227 45.42 4.66 -48.71
CA PRO A 227 44.59 3.86 -49.62
C PRO A 227 45.39 2.79 -50.37
N ALA A 228 46.65 3.08 -50.72
CA ALA A 228 47.53 2.16 -51.44
C ALA A 228 47.85 0.88 -50.64
N PHE A 229 47.87 0.95 -49.31
CA PHE A 229 48.08 -0.21 -48.45
C PHE A 229 46.77 -0.94 -48.10
N LEU A 230 45.67 -0.19 -47.88
CA LEU A 230 44.36 -0.74 -47.50
C LEU A 230 43.63 -1.46 -48.65
N PHE A 231 43.85 -1.05 -49.90
CA PHE A 231 43.15 -1.56 -51.08
C PHE A 231 44.10 -2.24 -52.07
N ASN A 232 45.12 -2.93 -51.54
CA ASN A 232 46.06 -3.68 -52.35
C ASN A 232 45.33 -4.87 -53.02
N HIS A 233 44.87 -4.68 -54.25
CA HIS A 233 44.37 -5.70 -55.17
C HIS A 233 45.50 -6.18 -56.08
#